data_AF-A0AAD6GNS9-F1
#
_entry.id   AF-A0AAD6GNS9-F1
#
_cell.length_a   1.000
_cell.length_b   1.000
_cell.length_c   1.000
_cell.angle_alpha   90.00
_cell.angle_beta   90.00
_cell.angle_gamma   90.00
#
_symmetry.space_group_name_H-M   'P 1'
#
loop_
_entity.id
_entity.type
_entity.pdbx_description
1 polymer ?
#
loop_
_entity_poly.entity_id
_entity_poly.type
_entity_poly.pdbx_seq_one_letter_code
_entity_poly.pdbx_strand_id
1 'polypeptide(L)'
;MEESDGVPLFQVWGNMTEFDQLQSIRNLTQVEAQLSAIRFPAYGGLYFRKDIEQPNKPLDDELDPSFSIGPSCDRDYSPDTSLNFDKGLCIQFPLGVSVAKREMLRISENGQQDQTLFY
;
A
#
# COMPACT_ATOMS: atom_id res chain seq x y z
N MET A 1 15.64 -12.81 -6.47
CA MET A 1 15.76 -11.50 -7.13
C MET A 1 17.02 -11.56 -7.94
N GLU A 2 16.97 -11.18 -9.22
CA GLU A 2 18.17 -11.11 -10.05
C GLU A 2 19.02 -9.91 -9.63
N GLU A 3 20.34 -10.05 -9.63
CA GLU A 3 21.24 -8.95 -9.32
C GLU A 3 21.20 -7.96 -10.48
N SER A 4 20.86 -6.71 -10.19
CA SER A 4 20.86 -5.64 -11.18
C SER A 4 22.10 -4.78 -10.96
N ASP A 5 22.96 -4.72 -11.97
CA ASP A 5 24.12 -3.83 -11.97
C ASP A 5 23.66 -2.37 -11.92
N GLY A 6 24.37 -1.56 -11.13
CA GLY A 6 24.08 -0.13 -11.03
C GLY A 6 24.83 0.57 -9.91
N VAL A 7 24.79 1.90 -9.91
CA VAL A 7 25.33 2.73 -8.84
C VAL A 7 24.19 3.54 -8.22
N PRO A 8 24.08 3.60 -6.88
CA PRO A 8 23.07 4.44 -6.24
C PRO A 8 23.20 5.90 -6.67
N LEU A 9 22.09 6.49 -7.13
CA LEU A 9 22.08 7.83 -7.72
C LEU A 9 22.69 8.90 -6.80
N PHE A 10 22.46 8.79 -5.48
CA PHE A 10 23.00 9.74 -4.50
C PHE A 10 24.55 9.84 -4.50
N GLN A 11 25.24 8.78 -4.93
CA GLN A 11 26.71 8.75 -4.97
C GLN A 11 27.27 9.58 -6.12
N VAL A 12 26.51 9.71 -7.21
CA VAL A 12 26.96 10.36 -8.45
C VAL A 12 26.26 11.69 -8.72
N TRP A 13 25.09 11.93 -8.13
CA TRP A 13 24.23 13.09 -8.39
C TRP A 13 24.97 14.44 -8.34
N GLY A 14 25.78 14.67 -7.30
CA GLY A 14 26.52 15.91 -7.12
C GLY A 14 27.61 16.16 -8.17
N ASN A 15 28.05 15.11 -8.87
CA ASN A 15 29.06 15.16 -9.93
C ASN A 15 28.45 15.15 -11.34
N MET A 16 27.13 14.95 -11.46
CA MET A 16 26.42 14.94 -12.74
C MET A 16 26.26 16.36 -13.28
N THR A 17 26.24 16.50 -14.61
CA THR A 17 25.89 17.79 -15.23
C THR A 17 24.41 18.09 -15.01
N GLU A 18 24.03 19.37 -15.10
CA GLU A 18 22.61 19.77 -15.02
C GLU A 18 21.76 19.05 -16.08
N PHE A 19 22.31 18.82 -17.26
CA PHE A 19 21.63 18.07 -18.32
C PHE A 19 21.39 16.61 -17.92
N ASP A 20 22.39 15.93 -17.35
CA ASP A 20 22.27 14.53 -16.92
C ASP A 20 21.28 14.39 -15.76
N GLN A 21 21.25 15.34 -14.83
CA GLN A 21 20.26 15.39 -13.76
C GLN A 21 18.84 15.54 -14.34
N LEU A 22 18.66 16.44 -15.32
CA LEU A 22 17.37 16.62 -15.99
C LEU A 22 16.92 15.37 -16.73
N GLN A 23 17.83 14.67 -17.42
CA GLN A 23 17.51 13.39 -18.06
C GLN A 23 17.12 12.32 -17.03
N SER A 24 17.82 12.26 -15.91
CA SER A 24 17.51 11.32 -14.81
C SER A 24 16.12 11.56 -14.24
N ILE A 25 15.75 12.82 -14.02
CA ILE A 25 14.40 13.20 -13.55
C ILE A 25 13.35 12.78 -14.59
N ARG A 26 13.58 13.08 -15.88
CA ARG A 26 12.64 12.68 -16.95
C ARG A 26 12.42 11.17 -16.98
N ASN A 27 13.50 10.40 -16.92
CA ASN A 27 13.42 8.94 -16.91
C ASN A 27 12.64 8.43 -15.69
N LEU A 28 12.90 8.98 -14.51
CA LEU A 28 12.16 8.62 -13.29
C LEU A 28 10.67 8.94 -13.42
N THR A 29 10.33 10.14 -13.91
CA THR A 29 8.92 10.52 -14.12
C THR A 29 8.22 9.65 -15.17
N GLN A 30 8.94 9.18 -16.19
CA GLN A 30 8.39 8.25 -17.18
C GLN A 30 8.08 6.89 -16.53
N VAL A 31 8.97 6.36 -15.71
CA VAL A 31 8.74 5.10 -14.98
C VAL A 31 7.57 5.27 -14.01
N GLU A 32 7.50 6.38 -13.27
CA GLU A 32 6.38 6.69 -12.38
C GLU A 32 5.05 6.77 -13.13
N ALA A 33 5.02 7.44 -14.28
CA ALA A 33 3.83 7.52 -15.14
C ALA A 33 3.39 6.14 -15.64
N GLN A 34 4.35 5.28 -16.03
CA GLN A 34 4.06 3.91 -16.44
C GLN A 34 3.52 3.07 -15.29
N LEU A 35 4.12 3.14 -14.10
CA LEU A 35 3.69 2.39 -12.92
C LEU A 35 2.31 2.84 -12.42
N SER A 36 2.05 4.15 -12.40
CA SER A 36 0.74 4.70 -12.00
C SER A 36 -0.39 4.38 -12.99
N ALA A 37 -0.06 4.15 -14.26
CA ALA A 37 -1.04 3.72 -15.26
C ALA A 37 -1.49 2.26 -15.11
N ILE A 38 -0.74 1.43 -14.36
CA ILE A 38 -1.09 0.03 -14.13
C ILE A 38 -2.34 -0.04 -13.25
N ARG A 39 -3.40 -0.64 -13.79
CA ARG A 39 -4.63 -0.94 -13.06
C ARG A 39 -4.51 -2.33 -12.45
N PHE A 40 -4.42 -2.39 -11.13
CA PHE A 40 -4.41 -3.67 -10.44
C PHE A 40 -5.85 -4.15 -10.23
N PRO A 41 -6.13 -5.45 -10.42
CA PRO A 41 -7.45 -6.01 -10.17
C PRO A 41 -7.81 -5.96 -8.67
N ALA A 42 -6.79 -5.95 -7.80
CA ALA A 42 -6.94 -5.72 -6.38
C ALA A 42 -5.63 -5.19 -5.76
N TYR A 43 -5.76 -4.56 -4.60
CA TYR A 43 -4.66 -3.99 -3.83
C TYR A 43 -4.66 -4.58 -2.42
N GLY A 44 -3.50 -4.96 -1.91
CA GLY A 44 -3.37 -5.50 -0.56
C GLY A 44 -2.19 -6.45 -0.39
N GLY A 45 -2.20 -7.20 0.70
CA GLY A 45 -1.20 -8.24 0.96
C GLY A 45 -1.52 -9.55 0.24
N LEU A 46 -0.49 -10.31 -0.11
CA LEU A 46 -0.63 -11.67 -0.61
C LEU A 46 -0.66 -12.64 0.57
N TYR A 47 -1.72 -13.45 0.69
CA TYR A 47 -1.90 -14.41 1.77
C TYR A 47 -2.21 -15.80 1.23
N PHE A 48 -1.88 -16.83 2.00
CA PHE A 48 -2.46 -18.15 1.80
C PHE A 48 -3.95 -18.11 2.11
N ARG A 49 -4.77 -18.66 1.22
CA ARG A 49 -6.23 -18.66 1.33
C ARG A 49 -6.73 -19.36 2.61
N LYS A 50 -6.00 -20.36 3.08
CA LYS A 50 -6.32 -21.11 4.31
C LYS A 50 -6.10 -20.30 5.60
N ASP A 51 -5.28 -19.25 5.55
CA ASP A 51 -4.83 -18.51 6.73
C ASP A 51 -5.61 -17.19 6.91
N ILE A 52 -6.60 -16.92 6.05
CA ILE A 52 -7.40 -15.69 6.08
C ILE A 52 -8.90 -15.98 6.16
N GLU A 53 -9.53 -15.52 7.24
CA GLU A 53 -10.98 -15.64 7.47
C GLU A 53 -11.77 -14.43 6.92
N GLN A 54 -11.06 -13.35 6.54
CA GLN A 54 -11.60 -12.06 6.11
C GLN A 54 -11.92 -12.02 4.60
N PRO A 55 -12.71 -11.01 4.13
CA PRO A 55 -12.93 -10.82 2.70
C PRO A 55 -11.60 -10.76 1.95
N ASN A 56 -11.41 -11.70 1.04
CA ASN A 56 -10.22 -11.82 0.21
C ASN A 56 -10.66 -11.86 -1.26
N LYS A 57 -9.78 -11.40 -2.15
CA LYS A 57 -9.98 -11.58 -3.59
C LYS A 57 -9.17 -12.78 -4.04
N PRO A 58 -9.80 -13.81 -4.65
CA PRO A 58 -9.05 -14.86 -5.31
C PRO A 58 -8.20 -14.28 -6.44
N LEU A 59 -7.03 -14.86 -6.65
CA LEU A 59 -6.22 -14.56 -7.82
C LEU A 59 -6.92 -15.07 -9.08
N ASP A 60 -6.46 -14.60 -10.24
CA ASP A 60 -6.90 -15.10 -11.53
C ASP A 60 -6.62 -16.61 -11.65
N ASP A 61 -7.40 -17.31 -12.49
CA ASP A 61 -7.36 -18.77 -12.62
C ASP A 61 -6.01 -19.28 -13.17
N GLU A 62 -5.22 -18.40 -13.78
CA GLU A 62 -3.85 -18.68 -14.25
C GLU A 62 -2.79 -18.68 -13.13
N LEU A 63 -3.12 -18.15 -11.95
CA LEU A 63 -2.23 -18.04 -10.80
C LEU A 63 -2.54 -19.13 -9.77
N ASP A 64 -1.61 -19.34 -8.82
CA ASP A 64 -1.79 -20.38 -7.79
C ASP A 64 -3.04 -20.11 -6.93
N PRO A 65 -4.05 -21.00 -6.96
CA PRO A 65 -5.31 -20.82 -6.23
C PRO A 65 -5.14 -20.94 -4.72
N SER A 66 -3.98 -21.39 -4.24
CA SER A 66 -3.64 -21.45 -2.80
C SER A 66 -3.50 -20.05 -2.20
N PHE A 67 -3.36 -19.02 -3.03
CA PHE A 67 -3.20 -17.64 -2.60
C PHE A 67 -4.45 -16.78 -2.87
N SER A 68 -4.54 -15.69 -2.13
CA SER A 68 -5.57 -14.67 -2.26
C SER A 68 -5.02 -13.31 -1.84
N ILE A 69 -5.54 -12.24 -2.42
CA ILE A 69 -5.23 -10.87 -2.01
C ILE A 69 -6.14 -10.53 -0.83
N GLY A 70 -5.52 -10.26 0.31
CA GLY A 70 -6.18 -9.83 1.54
C GLY A 70 -5.83 -8.37 1.87
N PRO A 71 -6.17 -7.89 3.08
CA PRO A 71 -5.93 -6.52 3.49
C PRO A 71 -4.43 -6.16 3.47
N SER A 72 -4.09 -4.87 3.45
CA SER A 72 -2.68 -4.45 3.54
C SER A 72 -2.12 -4.71 4.95
N CYS A 73 -0.93 -5.33 5.05
CA CYS A 73 -0.18 -5.55 6.30
C CYS A 73 0.53 -4.30 6.83
N ASP A 74 0.54 -3.21 6.07
CA ASP A 74 1.34 -2.04 6.40
C ASP A 74 0.93 -1.46 7.78
N ARG A 75 1.90 -1.00 8.57
CA ARG A 75 1.69 -0.65 9.99
C ARG A 75 0.76 0.55 10.15
N ASP A 76 0.75 1.43 9.13
CA ASP A 76 -0.22 2.52 8.99
C ASP A 76 -1.65 2.01 8.70
N TYR A 77 -1.78 0.75 8.28
CA TYR A 77 -3.01 0.03 7.91
C TYR A 77 -3.47 -1.01 8.93
N SER A 78 -2.64 -1.32 9.94
CA SER A 78 -2.98 -2.31 10.97
C SER A 78 -2.57 -1.83 12.38
N PRO A 79 -3.31 -0.89 13.00
CA PRO A 79 -3.28 -0.79 14.44
C PRO A 79 -4.16 -1.91 15.00
N ASP A 80 -3.67 -2.58 16.02
CA ASP A 80 -4.42 -3.43 16.95
C ASP A 80 -5.51 -4.36 16.36
N THR A 81 -5.22 -5.66 16.34
CA THR A 81 -6.14 -6.74 15.90
C THR A 81 -7.49 -6.76 16.63
N SER A 82 -7.64 -5.98 17.71
CA SER A 82 -8.84 -5.83 18.53
C SER A 82 -9.92 -4.94 17.91
N LEU A 83 -9.58 -4.07 16.96
CA LEU A 83 -10.51 -3.12 16.36
C LEU A 83 -11.07 -3.65 15.03
N ASN A 84 -12.38 -3.88 15.00
CA ASN A 84 -13.13 -4.29 13.81
C ASN A 84 -13.33 -3.09 12.87
N PHE A 85 -12.26 -2.66 12.21
CA PHE A 85 -12.36 -1.70 11.11
C PHE A 85 -12.50 -2.40 9.77
N ASP A 86 -13.27 -1.79 8.88
CA ASP A 86 -13.22 -2.11 7.45
C ASP A 86 -11.81 -1.80 6.95
N LYS A 87 -11.00 -2.86 6.77
CA LYS A 87 -9.64 -2.76 6.23
C LYS A 87 -9.62 -2.31 4.76
N GLY A 88 -10.79 -1.98 4.22
CA GLY A 88 -11.03 -1.59 2.85
C GLY A 88 -11.15 -2.84 2.02
N LEU A 89 -12.29 -2.99 1.35
CA LEU A 89 -12.41 -3.94 0.25
C LEU A 89 -11.26 -3.65 -0.74
N CYS A 90 -10.37 -4.63 -0.94
CA CYS A 90 -9.20 -4.60 -1.83
C CYS A 90 -9.49 -4.23 -3.30
N ILE A 91 -10.74 -3.91 -3.63
CA ILE A 91 -11.29 -3.91 -4.98
C ILE A 91 -11.97 -2.60 -5.38
N GLN A 92 -12.24 -1.66 -4.46
CA GLN A 92 -13.25 -0.64 -4.78
C GLN A 92 -12.99 0.82 -4.37
N PHE A 93 -11.93 1.12 -3.61
CA PHE A 93 -11.68 2.50 -3.20
C PHE A 93 -10.29 3.01 -3.62
N PRO A 94 -10.19 4.26 -4.13
CA PRO A 94 -8.90 4.90 -4.25
C PRO A 94 -8.29 4.93 -2.85
N LEU A 95 -7.07 4.41 -2.74
CA LEU A 95 -6.30 4.25 -1.50
C LEU A 95 -6.51 5.41 -0.51
N GLY A 96 -6.52 6.66 -1.01
CA GLY A 96 -6.72 7.87 -0.21
C GLY A 96 -8.06 7.99 0.53
N VAL A 97 -9.17 7.46 0.00
CA VAL A 97 -10.49 7.56 0.66
C VAL A 97 -10.58 6.61 1.86
N SER A 98 -10.05 5.39 1.72
CA SER A 98 -10.02 4.42 2.82
C SER A 98 -9.08 4.85 3.94
N VAL A 99 -7.97 5.50 3.59
CA VAL A 99 -7.08 6.14 4.57
C VAL A 99 -7.82 7.26 5.31
N ALA A 100 -8.50 8.17 4.61
CA ALA A 100 -9.25 9.26 5.25
C ALA A 100 -10.35 8.78 6.21
N LYS A 101 -11.17 7.80 5.79
CA LYS A 101 -12.22 7.21 6.64
C LYS A 101 -11.65 6.54 7.89
N ARG A 102 -10.52 5.84 7.77
CA ARG A 102 -9.83 5.21 8.91
C ARG A 102 -9.38 6.25 9.93
N GLU A 103 -8.71 7.31 9.48
CA GLU A 103 -8.23 8.33 10.42
C GLU A 103 -9.39 9.06 11.11
N MET A 104 -10.50 9.31 10.40
CA MET A 104 -11.72 9.83 11.02
C MET A 104 -12.27 8.90 12.12
N LEU A 105 -12.28 7.58 11.89
CA LEU A 105 -12.71 6.61 12.90
C LEU A 105 -11.77 6.58 14.10
N ARG A 106 -10.44 6.58 13.90
CA ARG A 106 -9.45 6.63 14.99
C ARG A 106 -9.63 7.87 15.87
N ILE A 107 -9.85 9.03 15.26
CA ILE A 107 -10.08 10.27 16.00
C ILE A 107 -11.37 10.18 16.82
N SER A 108 -12.43 9.58 16.26
CA SER A 108 -13.70 9.37 16.95
C SER A 108 -13.56 8.45 18.17
N GLU A 109 -12.86 7.32 18.05
CA GLU A 109 -12.71 6.35 19.14
C GLU A 109 -11.79 6.84 20.26
N ASN A 110 -10.64 7.46 19.92
CA ASN A 110 -9.78 8.08 20.92
C ASN A 110 -10.50 9.21 21.66
N GLY A 111 -11.37 9.96 20.97
CA GLY A 111 -12.22 10.96 21.59
C GLY A 111 -13.25 10.38 22.59
N GLN A 112 -13.70 9.14 22.39
CA GLN A 112 -14.60 8.45 23.33
C GLN A 112 -13.86 7.81 24.52
N GLN A 113 -12.63 7.34 24.33
CA GLN A 113 -11.78 6.86 25.43
C GLN A 113 -11.41 7.97 26.41
N ASP A 114 -11.11 9.18 25.92
CA ASP A 114 -10.85 10.33 26.78
C ASP A 114 -12.11 10.75 27.56
N GLN A 115 -13.31 10.63 26.99
CA GLN A 115 -14.57 10.98 27.68
C GLN A 115 -14.99 9.96 28.75
N THR A 116 -14.59 8.69 28.62
CA THR A 116 -14.91 7.63 29.59
C THR A 116 -13.99 7.62 30.80
N LEU A 117 -12.85 8.31 30.75
CA LEU A 117 -11.94 8.49 31.89
C LEU A 117 -12.37 9.60 32.86
N PHE A 118 -13.44 10.34 32.55
CA PHE A 118 -13.97 11.43 33.39
C PHE A 118 -15.31 11.11 34.08
N TYR A 119 -15.68 9.84 34.20
CA TYR A 119 -16.87 9.41 34.98
C TYR A 119 -16.54 8.32 35.99
#